data_AF-A0A7C2U0Z5-F1
#
_entry.id   AF-A0A7C2U0Z5-F1
#
_cell.length_a   1.000
_cell.length_b   1.000
_cell.length_c   1.000
_cell.angle_alpha   90.00
_cell.angle_beta   90.00
_cell.angle_gamma   90.00
#
_symmetry.space_group_name_H-M   'P 1'
#
loop_
_entity.id
_entity.type
_entity.pdbx_description
1 polymer ?
#
loop_
_entity_poly.entity_id
_entity_poly.type
_entity_poly.pdbx_seq_one_letter_code
_entity_poly.pdbx_strand_id
1 'polypeptide(L)'
;MNCYRSLTVLLIAVAIILPGCSQKQADNHAAPTPTGAASLNEKISVKTVEGEASGFDCAVVEVLCPSTHRAADFTTGIFTADKKFYFVVNIPQSFMTQYFLEKLSVTGKIYHPYDDALEPEQIHLLKNDEKKLVYESGYFFDPHGHKAMFNQGRVVDGVWVCDQCAGAE
;
A
#
# COMPACT_ATOMS: atom_id res chain seq x y z
N MET A 1 81.12 -8.41 7.80
CA MET A 1 80.69 -8.76 9.17
C MET A 1 79.28 -8.26 9.38
N ASN A 2 78.31 -9.16 9.44
CA ASN A 2 77.25 -9.25 10.46
C ASN A 2 76.14 -10.17 9.94
N CYS A 3 76.00 -11.30 10.62
CA CYS A 3 74.99 -12.34 10.46
C CYS A 3 73.61 -11.86 10.87
N TYR A 4 72.56 -12.22 10.13
CA TYR A 4 71.21 -12.50 10.68
C TYR A 4 70.56 -13.56 9.79
N ARG A 5 70.63 -14.83 10.20
CA ARG A 5 69.58 -15.61 10.89
C ARG A 5 68.30 -15.75 10.06
N SER A 6 68.21 -16.92 9.41
CA SER A 6 66.98 -17.57 9.00
C SER A 6 65.97 -17.59 10.14
N LEU A 7 64.74 -17.16 9.87
CA LEU A 7 63.57 -17.56 10.64
C LEU A 7 62.54 -18.15 9.67
N THR A 8 62.46 -19.47 9.71
CA THR A 8 61.39 -20.27 9.14
C THR A 8 60.07 -19.84 9.77
N VAL A 9 59.10 -19.39 8.97
CA VAL A 9 57.72 -19.27 9.44
C VAL A 9 56.86 -20.28 8.68
N LEU A 10 56.54 -21.29 9.47
CA LEU A 10 55.55 -22.35 9.38
C LEU A 10 54.30 -21.97 8.54
N LEU A 11 54.08 -22.66 7.42
CA LEU A 11 52.76 -22.71 6.76
C LEU A 11 51.84 -23.56 7.65
N ILE A 12 50.89 -22.92 8.34
CA ILE A 12 49.77 -23.62 8.96
C ILE A 12 48.65 -23.68 7.92
N ALA A 13 48.48 -24.86 7.32
CA ALA A 13 47.29 -25.21 6.57
C ALA A 13 46.14 -25.38 7.57
N VAL A 14 45.25 -24.40 7.65
CA VAL A 14 43.99 -24.54 8.40
C VAL A 14 43.00 -25.28 7.51
N ALA A 15 42.85 -26.57 7.76
CA ALA A 15 41.74 -27.36 7.26
C ALA A 15 40.47 -26.91 7.97
N ILE A 16 39.58 -26.21 7.26
CA ILE A 16 38.23 -25.92 7.75
C ILE A 16 37.43 -27.21 7.59
N ILE A 17 37.21 -27.89 8.72
CA ILE A 17 36.31 -29.02 8.84
C ILE A 17 34.89 -28.48 8.70
N LEU A 18 34.24 -28.76 7.57
CA LEU A 18 32.80 -28.57 7.41
C LEU A 18 32.08 -29.54 8.36
N PRO A 19 31.28 -29.07 9.32
CA PRO A 19 30.42 -29.97 10.07
C PRO A 19 29.39 -30.57 9.12
N GLY A 20 29.44 -31.90 8.99
CA GLY A 20 28.52 -32.67 8.17
C GLY A 20 27.08 -32.39 8.55
N CYS A 21 26.24 -32.15 7.53
CA CYS A 21 24.80 -32.19 7.67
C CYS A 21 24.40 -33.59 8.12
N SER A 22 24.16 -33.75 9.42
CA SER A 22 23.48 -34.92 9.96
C SER A 22 22.07 -34.94 9.38
N GLN A 23 21.75 -35.94 8.56
CA GLN A 23 20.39 -36.22 8.11
C GLN A 23 19.52 -36.42 9.36
N LYS A 24 18.74 -35.39 9.72
CA LYS A 24 17.58 -35.57 10.58
C LYS A 24 16.54 -36.33 9.78
N GLN A 25 16.18 -37.47 10.33
CA GLN A 25 15.08 -38.35 9.98
C GLN A 25 13.84 -37.53 9.60
N ALA A 26 13.29 -37.79 8.40
CA ALA A 26 12.06 -37.17 7.94
C ALA A 26 10.91 -37.69 8.80
N ASP A 27 10.46 -36.87 9.75
CA ASP A 27 9.18 -37.07 10.40
C ASP A 27 8.10 -36.95 9.33
N ASN A 28 7.35 -38.03 9.14
CA ASN A 28 6.17 -38.10 8.27
C ASN A 28 5.05 -37.22 8.84
N HIS A 29 5.23 -35.90 8.79
CA HIS A 29 4.12 -34.97 8.84
C HIS A 29 3.44 -35.08 7.48
N ALA A 30 2.29 -35.76 7.44
CA ALA A 30 1.37 -35.65 6.34
C ALA A 30 1.22 -34.17 6.02
N ALA A 31 1.64 -33.78 4.80
CA ALA A 31 1.42 -32.42 4.33
C ALA A 31 -0.08 -32.12 4.53
N PRO A 32 -0.44 -31.00 5.18
CA PRO A 32 -1.83 -30.66 5.33
C PRO A 32 -2.46 -30.69 3.94
N THR A 33 -3.47 -31.55 3.76
CA THR A 33 -4.29 -31.58 2.56
C THR A 33 -4.67 -30.13 2.26
N PRO A 34 -4.45 -29.61 1.04
CA PRO A 34 -4.89 -28.27 0.70
C PRO A 34 -6.39 -28.24 0.97
N THR A 35 -6.79 -27.56 2.05
CA THR A 35 -8.18 -27.18 2.24
C THR A 35 -8.52 -26.39 1.00
N GLY A 36 -9.36 -26.99 0.14
CA GLY A 36 -9.63 -26.49 -1.20
C GLY A 36 -9.80 -24.98 -1.14
N ALA A 37 -9.07 -24.26 -1.99
CA ALA A 37 -9.20 -22.83 -2.12
C ALA A 37 -10.70 -22.53 -2.25
N ALA A 38 -11.29 -21.96 -1.19
CA ALA A 38 -12.67 -21.53 -1.23
C ALA A 38 -12.79 -20.68 -2.48
N SER A 39 -13.70 -21.04 -3.39
CA SER A 39 -13.78 -20.31 -4.66
C SER A 39 -14.00 -18.84 -4.32
N LEU A 40 -13.11 -17.96 -4.78
CA LEU A 40 -13.17 -16.51 -4.68
C LEU A 40 -14.34 -15.92 -5.49
N ASN A 41 -15.48 -16.63 -5.59
CA ASN A 41 -16.77 -16.09 -6.01
C ASN A 41 -17.33 -15.20 -4.89
N GLU A 42 -16.46 -14.33 -4.38
CA GLU A 42 -16.73 -13.32 -3.37
C GLU A 42 -17.64 -12.28 -3.99
N LYS A 43 -18.62 -11.80 -3.23
CA LYS A 43 -19.66 -10.88 -3.68
C LYS A 43 -19.05 -9.51 -4.01
N ILE A 44 -18.44 -9.36 -5.17
CA ILE A 44 -18.06 -8.05 -5.70
C ILE A 44 -19.35 -7.28 -5.96
N SER A 45 -19.47 -6.08 -5.39
CA SER A 45 -20.59 -5.19 -5.66
C SER A 45 -20.09 -3.84 -6.13
N VAL A 46 -20.67 -3.30 -7.20
CA VAL A 46 -20.41 -1.91 -7.61
C VAL A 46 -21.35 -0.99 -6.84
N LYS A 47 -20.81 0.00 -6.13
CA LYS A 47 -21.58 1.00 -5.38
C LYS A 47 -20.90 2.36 -5.40
N THR A 48 -21.68 3.39 -5.10
CA THR A 48 -21.17 4.71 -4.72
C THR A 48 -21.14 4.82 -3.20
N VAL A 49 -19.99 5.24 -2.67
CA VAL A 49 -19.75 5.49 -1.25
C VAL A 49 -19.42 6.96 -1.09
N GLU A 50 -20.14 7.65 -0.20
CA GLU A 50 -19.91 9.07 0.09
C GLU A 50 -19.52 9.25 1.56
N GLY A 51 -18.51 10.08 1.80
CA GLY A 51 -17.99 10.31 3.14
C GLY A 51 -16.80 11.26 3.14
N GLU A 52 -16.22 11.42 4.31
CA GLU A 52 -14.98 12.17 4.47
C GLU A 52 -13.79 11.27 4.16
N ALA A 53 -12.85 11.77 3.35
CA ALA A 53 -11.59 11.10 3.15
C ALA A 53 -10.76 11.18 4.42
N SER A 54 -10.44 10.02 5.00
CA SER A 54 -9.76 9.95 6.29
C SER A 54 -8.72 8.85 6.27
N GLY A 55 -7.67 9.05 7.05
CA GLY A 55 -6.59 8.09 7.22
C GLY A 55 -6.94 7.10 8.31
N PHE A 56 -6.42 5.88 8.17
CA PHE A 56 -6.33 4.95 9.29
C PHE A 56 -5.16 5.36 10.20
N ASP A 57 -5.29 6.53 10.83
CA ASP A 57 -4.64 6.75 12.11
C ASP A 57 -5.71 6.56 13.18
N CYS A 58 -5.31 6.10 14.34
CA CYS A 58 -6.17 5.69 15.43
C CYS A 58 -6.84 6.87 16.17
N ALA A 59 -7.35 7.82 15.38
CA ALA A 59 -7.99 9.06 15.80
C ALA A 59 -9.53 8.96 15.85
N VAL A 60 -10.13 7.92 15.25
CA VAL A 60 -11.61 7.80 15.20
C VAL A 60 -12.19 7.18 16.50
N VAL A 61 -11.37 6.68 17.44
CA VAL A 61 -11.88 5.94 18.62
C VAL A 61 -11.09 6.11 19.94
N GLU A 62 -10.23 7.12 20.09
CA GLU A 62 -9.41 7.33 21.31
C GLU A 62 -8.52 6.12 21.72
N VAL A 63 -8.28 5.17 20.82
CA VAL A 63 -7.49 3.95 21.09
C VAL A 63 -6.37 3.87 20.08
N LEU A 64 -5.12 3.84 20.54
CA LEU A 64 -3.92 3.65 19.72
C LEU A 64 -3.94 2.31 18.96
N CYS A 65 -3.54 2.36 17.69
CA CYS A 65 -3.55 1.18 16.82
C CYS A 65 -2.52 0.17 17.32
N PRO A 66 -2.87 -1.14 17.38
CA PRO A 66 -1.91 -2.20 17.68
C PRO A 66 -0.70 -2.12 16.75
N SER A 67 0.50 -2.48 17.24
CA SER A 67 1.74 -2.39 16.46
C SER A 67 1.75 -3.25 15.19
N THR A 68 0.87 -4.25 15.11
CA THR A 68 0.68 -5.10 13.92
C THR A 68 -0.06 -4.38 12.78
N HIS A 69 -0.78 -3.30 13.06
CA HIS A 69 -1.50 -2.48 12.07
C HIS A 69 -0.74 -1.21 11.67
N ARG A 70 0.39 -0.91 12.32
CA ARG A 70 1.20 0.29 12.01
C ARG A 70 1.78 0.33 10.59
N ALA A 71 1.89 -0.80 9.90
CA ALA A 71 2.26 -0.76 8.48
C ALA A 71 1.15 -0.14 7.60
N ALA A 72 -0.08 -0.02 8.11
CA ALA A 72 -1.22 0.63 7.45
C ALA A 72 -1.34 2.14 7.79
N ASP A 73 -0.37 2.73 8.50
CA ASP A 73 -0.32 4.12 9.00
C ASP A 73 -0.50 5.23 7.92
N PHE A 74 -0.67 4.87 6.64
CA PHE A 74 -0.94 5.81 5.53
C PHE A 74 -2.10 5.38 4.64
N THR A 75 -2.96 4.47 5.11
CA THR A 75 -4.09 4.00 4.29
C THR A 75 -5.24 4.99 4.42
N THR A 76 -5.47 5.75 3.37
CA THR A 76 -6.62 6.66 3.28
C THR A 76 -7.83 5.88 2.76
N GLY A 77 -8.97 6.12 3.38
CA GLY A 77 -10.26 5.54 3.03
C GLY A 77 -11.37 6.57 3.09
N ILE A 78 -12.61 6.09 2.96
CA ILE A 78 -13.81 6.91 3.09
C ILE A 78 -14.52 6.54 4.38
N PHE A 79 -14.64 7.51 5.30
CA PHE A 79 -15.45 7.38 6.50
C PHE A 79 -16.84 7.96 6.25
N THR A 80 -17.84 7.09 6.21
CA THR A 80 -19.22 7.42 5.86
C THR A 80 -20.00 7.93 7.08
N ALA A 81 -21.14 8.60 6.82
CA ALA A 81 -21.99 9.17 7.86
C ALA A 81 -22.56 8.12 8.84
N ASP A 82 -22.74 6.87 8.39
CA ASP A 82 -23.14 5.72 9.20
C ASP A 82 -21.98 5.06 9.97
N LYS A 83 -20.83 5.75 10.08
CA LYS A 83 -19.62 5.34 10.81
C LYS A 83 -18.96 4.09 10.25
N LYS A 84 -19.08 3.86 8.94
CA LYS A 84 -18.38 2.78 8.25
C LYS A 84 -17.14 3.32 7.54
N PHE A 85 -16.06 2.55 7.58
CA PHE A 85 -14.83 2.88 6.88
C PHE A 85 -14.64 1.95 5.68
N TYR A 86 -14.37 2.51 4.51
CA TYR A 86 -14.03 1.77 3.28
C TYR A 86 -12.58 2.07 2.92
N PHE A 87 -11.73 1.04 2.85
CA PHE A 87 -10.34 1.19 2.44
C PHE A 87 -10.26 1.44 0.94
N VAL A 88 -9.72 2.58 0.51
CA VAL A 88 -9.55 2.83 -0.92
C VAL A 88 -8.24 2.19 -1.40
N VAL A 89 -8.37 1.20 -2.28
CA VAL A 89 -7.27 0.35 -2.76
C VAL A 89 -6.95 0.60 -4.23
N ASN A 90 -5.81 0.07 -4.70
CA ASN A 90 -5.36 0.15 -6.10
C ASN A 90 -5.23 1.58 -6.67
N ILE A 91 -4.94 2.55 -5.79
CA ILE A 91 -4.63 3.93 -6.14
C ILE A 91 -3.45 4.40 -5.27
N PRO A 92 -2.56 5.29 -5.75
CA PRO A 92 -1.50 5.84 -4.91
C PRO A 92 -2.06 6.53 -3.65
N GLN A 93 -1.57 6.15 -2.48
CA GLN A 93 -2.05 6.74 -1.22
C GLN A 93 -1.69 8.24 -1.11
N SER A 94 -0.60 8.68 -1.73
CA SER A 94 -0.26 10.11 -1.84
C SER A 94 -1.33 10.90 -2.60
N PHE A 95 -2.01 10.30 -3.58
CA PHE A 95 -3.12 10.93 -4.28
C PHE A 95 -4.34 11.06 -3.38
N MET A 96 -4.68 10.03 -2.62
CA MET A 96 -5.80 10.11 -1.67
C MET A 96 -5.52 11.12 -0.56
N THR A 97 -4.27 11.20 -0.08
CA THR A 97 -3.86 12.08 1.03
C THR A 97 -4.07 13.56 0.71
N GLN A 98 -3.98 13.99 -0.56
CA GLN A 98 -4.21 15.39 -0.93
C GLN A 98 -5.66 15.85 -0.69
N TYR A 99 -6.58 14.91 -0.51
CA TYR A 99 -7.99 15.15 -0.19
C TYR A 99 -8.32 14.83 1.27
N PHE A 100 -7.33 14.67 2.15
CA PHE A 100 -7.57 14.37 3.55
C PHE A 100 -8.52 15.40 4.20
N LEU A 101 -9.54 14.91 4.92
CA LEU A 101 -10.67 15.65 5.51
C LEU A 101 -11.63 16.32 4.50
N GLU A 102 -11.45 16.13 3.20
CA GLU A 102 -12.42 16.58 2.19
C GLU A 102 -13.53 15.54 2.02
N LYS A 103 -14.72 16.00 1.60
CA LYS A 103 -15.83 15.09 1.26
C LYS A 103 -15.66 14.53 -0.14
N LEU A 104 -15.69 13.21 -0.27
CA LEU A 104 -15.58 12.50 -1.55
C LEU A 104 -16.82 11.64 -1.83
N SER A 105 -17.13 11.46 -3.10
CA SER A 105 -18.08 10.49 -3.65
C SER A 105 -17.33 9.52 -4.55
N VAL A 106 -17.14 8.29 -4.08
CA VAL A 106 -16.34 7.25 -4.73
C VAL A 106 -17.26 6.17 -5.29
N THR A 107 -17.29 6.02 -6.61
CA THR A 107 -17.95 4.90 -7.28
C THR A 107 -16.91 3.84 -7.60
N GLY A 108 -17.17 2.59 -7.23
CA GLY A 108 -16.21 1.53 -7.46
C GLY A 108 -16.70 0.15 -7.03
N LYS A 109 -15.79 -0.82 -7.12
CA LYS A 109 -16.02 -2.21 -6.72
C LYS A 109 -15.68 -2.37 -5.24
N ILE A 110 -16.62 -2.89 -4.48
CA ILE A 110 -16.42 -3.25 -3.08
C ILE A 110 -16.19 -4.74 -2.98
N TYR A 111 -15.10 -5.11 -2.32
CA TYR A 111 -14.75 -6.48 -2.01
C TYR A 111 -15.03 -6.78 -0.53
N HIS A 112 -16.16 -7.44 -0.28
CA HIS A 112 -16.69 -7.72 1.07
C HIS A 112 -15.87 -8.63 2.00
N PRO A 113 -14.96 -9.52 1.53
CA PRO A 113 -14.12 -10.31 2.43
C PRO A 113 -12.79 -9.63 2.81
N TYR A 114 -12.46 -8.48 2.21
CA TYR A 114 -11.23 -7.75 2.47
C TYR A 114 -11.53 -6.40 3.13
N ASP A 115 -12.14 -6.43 4.31
CA ASP A 115 -12.39 -5.24 5.13
C ASP A 115 -13.14 -4.10 4.39
N ASP A 116 -14.08 -4.43 3.50
CA ASP A 116 -14.76 -3.44 2.67
C ASP A 116 -13.80 -2.63 1.76
N ALA A 117 -12.76 -3.28 1.22
CA ALA A 117 -11.88 -2.69 0.22
C ALA A 117 -12.68 -2.17 -0.99
N LEU A 118 -12.48 -0.89 -1.30
CA LEU A 118 -13.10 -0.16 -2.38
C LEU A 118 -12.06 0.16 -3.45
N GLU A 119 -12.13 -0.54 -4.57
CA GLU A 119 -11.36 -0.20 -5.77
C GLU A 119 -12.12 0.88 -6.55
N PRO A 120 -11.58 2.11 -6.65
CA PRO A 120 -12.29 3.21 -7.26
C PRO A 120 -12.32 3.07 -8.79
N GLU A 121 -13.49 3.29 -9.38
CA GLU A 121 -13.67 3.54 -10.81
C GLU A 121 -13.77 5.05 -11.08
N GLN A 122 -14.41 5.79 -10.17
CA GLN A 122 -14.48 7.26 -10.20
C GLN A 122 -14.41 7.83 -8.78
N ILE A 123 -13.74 8.97 -8.63
CA ILE A 123 -13.74 9.75 -7.39
C ILE A 123 -14.13 11.18 -7.74
N HIS A 124 -15.13 11.70 -7.03
CA HIS A 124 -15.51 13.10 -7.10
C HIS A 124 -15.25 13.80 -5.78
N LEU A 125 -14.65 14.98 -5.84
CA LEU A 125 -14.55 15.92 -4.74
C LEU A 125 -15.87 16.70 -4.63
N LEU A 126 -16.44 16.75 -3.43
CA LEU A 126 -17.67 17.49 -3.10
C LEU A 126 -17.31 18.75 -2.31
N LYS A 127 -17.37 19.92 -2.95
CA LYS A 127 -16.97 21.20 -2.33
C LYS A 127 -17.90 22.31 -2.76
N ASN A 128 -18.43 23.07 -1.80
CA ASN A 128 -19.32 24.22 -2.06
C ASN A 128 -20.51 23.89 -2.99
N ASP A 129 -21.17 22.76 -2.76
CA ASP A 129 -22.26 22.22 -3.61
C ASP A 129 -21.85 21.85 -5.05
N GLU A 130 -20.56 21.95 -5.39
CA GLU A 130 -20.00 21.49 -6.65
C GLU A 130 -19.44 20.06 -6.53
N LYS A 131 -19.59 19.30 -7.61
CA LYS A 131 -19.06 17.95 -7.77
C LYS A 131 -17.97 17.96 -8.84
N LYS A 132 -16.70 17.86 -8.44
CA LYS A 132 -15.55 17.85 -9.35
C LYS A 132 -15.00 16.43 -9.50
N LEU A 133 -14.93 15.91 -10.72
CA LEU A 133 -14.26 14.64 -11.01
C LEU A 133 -12.75 14.80 -10.82
N VAL A 134 -12.14 13.97 -9.98
CA VAL A 134 -10.69 14.03 -9.68
C VAL A 134 -9.95 12.75 -10.07
N TYR A 135 -10.66 11.64 -10.24
CA TYR A 135 -10.11 10.39 -10.72
C TYR A 135 -11.14 9.61 -11.51
N GLU A 136 -10.69 8.94 -12.57
CA GLU A 136 -11.50 8.04 -13.40
C GLU A 136 -10.63 6.91 -13.96
N SER A 137 -10.93 5.66 -13.58
CA SER A 137 -10.41 4.43 -14.20
C SER A 137 -8.89 4.41 -14.41
N GLY A 138 -8.12 4.72 -13.37
CA GLY A 138 -6.66 4.74 -13.40
C GLY A 138 -6.02 6.06 -13.83
N TYR A 139 -6.83 7.07 -14.19
CA TYR A 139 -6.39 8.41 -14.50
C TYR A 139 -6.75 9.38 -13.38
N PHE A 140 -5.87 10.32 -13.09
CA PHE A 140 -6.17 11.46 -12.23
C PHE A 140 -6.40 12.72 -13.06
N PHE A 141 -7.12 13.68 -12.49
CA PHE A 141 -7.27 15.03 -13.02
C PHE A 141 -6.51 15.99 -12.11
N ASP A 142 -5.55 16.71 -12.69
CA ASP A 142 -4.75 17.69 -11.94
C ASP A 142 -5.55 18.97 -11.63
N PRO A 143 -4.99 19.93 -10.86
CA PRO A 143 -5.68 21.19 -10.57
C PRO A 143 -6.07 22.00 -11.81
N HIS A 144 -5.34 21.85 -12.93
CA HIS A 144 -5.62 22.50 -14.21
C HIS A 144 -6.69 21.79 -15.04
N GLY A 145 -7.15 20.62 -14.58
CA GLY A 145 -8.15 19.81 -15.28
C GLY A 145 -7.56 18.88 -16.33
N HIS A 146 -6.24 18.73 -16.40
CA HIS A 146 -5.61 17.78 -17.32
C HIS A 146 -5.73 16.36 -16.78
N LYS A 147 -6.15 15.45 -17.65
CA LYS A 147 -6.25 14.01 -17.38
C LYS A 147 -4.91 13.34 -17.66
N ALA A 148 -4.35 12.64 -16.68
CA ALA A 148 -3.08 11.94 -16.81
C ALA A 148 -3.08 10.61 -16.03
N MET A 149 -2.21 9.67 -16.42
CA MET A 149 -1.92 8.48 -15.62
C MET A 149 -0.92 8.80 -14.51
N PHE A 150 -0.92 8.05 -13.41
CA PHE A 150 0.01 8.28 -12.29
C PHE A 150 1.51 8.14 -12.65
N ASN A 151 1.86 7.43 -13.72
CA ASN A 151 3.24 7.37 -14.22
C ASN A 151 3.62 8.56 -15.12
N GLN A 152 2.69 9.49 -15.38
CA GLN A 152 2.86 10.72 -16.16
C GLN A 152 2.64 11.97 -15.29
N GLY A 153 2.78 11.81 -13.97
CA GLY A 153 2.57 12.85 -13.01
C GLY A 153 3.45 12.64 -11.78
N ARG A 154 3.47 13.67 -10.94
CA ARG A 154 4.22 13.67 -9.69
C ARG A 154 3.52 14.56 -8.68
N VAL A 155 3.90 14.42 -7.42
CA VAL A 155 3.44 15.32 -6.36
C VAL A 155 4.28 16.59 -6.38
N VAL A 156 3.63 17.75 -6.52
CA VAL A 156 4.20 19.10 -6.39
C VAL A 156 3.39 19.82 -5.31
N ASP A 157 4.06 20.34 -4.28
CA ASP A 157 3.42 21.04 -3.15
C ASP A 157 2.22 20.29 -2.53
N GLY A 158 2.35 18.96 -2.42
CA GLY A 158 1.32 18.10 -1.82
C GLY A 158 0.16 17.73 -2.74
N VAL A 159 0.20 18.12 -4.02
CA VAL A 159 -0.84 17.83 -5.00
C VAL A 159 -0.28 17.09 -6.21
N TRP A 160 -1.02 16.14 -6.75
CA TRP A 160 -0.67 15.46 -8.00
C TRP A 160 -0.87 16.38 -9.21
N VAL A 161 0.20 16.54 -9.98
CA VAL A 161 0.26 17.37 -11.17
C VAL A 161 0.80 16.54 -12.34
N CYS A 162 0.25 16.72 -13.54
CA CYS A 162 0.80 16.06 -14.72
C CYS A 162 2.19 16.64 -15.06
N ASP A 163 3.05 15.84 -15.69
CA ASP A 163 4.44 16.25 -15.97
C ASP A 163 4.54 17.52 -16.84
N GLN A 164 3.53 17.78 -17.68
CA GLN A 164 3.46 19.00 -18.51
C GLN A 164 3.24 20.26 -17.67
N CYS A 165 2.41 20.17 -16.63
CA CYS A 165 2.14 21.29 -15.72
C CYS A 165 3.25 21.46 -14.69
N ALA A 166 3.86 20.37 -14.23
CA ALA A 166 4.94 20.41 -13.25
C ALA A 166 6.24 21.05 -13.80
N GLY A 167 6.43 21.07 -15.12
CA GLY A 167 7.59 21.69 -15.77
C GLY A 167 7.36 23.11 -16.30
N ALA A 168 6.16 23.66 -16.11
CA ALA A 168 5.80 25.02 -16.53
C ALA A 168 6.04 26.07 -15.44
N GLU A 169 6.55 25.66 -14.27
CA GLU A 169 6.91 26.50 -13.12
C GLU A 169 8.38 26.91 -13.10
#